data_AF-A0A1Q3JFU0-F1
#
_entry.id   AF-A0A1Q3JFU0-F1
#
_cell.length_a   1.000
_cell.length_b   1.000
_cell.length_c   1.000
_cell.angle_alpha   90.00
_cell.angle_beta   90.00
_cell.angle_gamma   90.00
#
_symmetry.space_group_name_H-M   'P 1'
#
loop_
_entity.id
_entity.type
_entity.pdbx_description
1 polymer ?
#
loop_
_entity_poly.entity_id
_entity_poly.type
_entity_poly.pdbx_seq_one_letter_code
_entity_poly.pdbx_strand_id
1 'polypeptide(L)'
;MAQAASPGFPTAVVAWVDLLGYGAAIARAGFDPAHPEAKLAIGRLRRFHRLVAEHSKRAFPTLVMNDGAVAYRDLSPGDASVTADFLRDAWRLFAAVNAAEARDAFPGARMVIAAGFRMKGRRAGLDADELRLRALFESVQAGRLSVEQALQRAGRLRSAFDIVPPLQANFAFTKAYVAEQAGSAGGLGGARCFLDLTLLGRSRDGLDLGETITWRHPKLGLAAEFAPLNAEPFVGLGETPPGVRDGRSVARALAAKA
;
A
#
# COMPACT_ATOMS: atom_id res chain seq x y z
N MET A 1 -23.28 23.93 17.77
CA MET A 1 -22.94 22.84 16.81
C MET A 1 -22.00 21.89 17.52
N ALA A 2 -22.42 20.66 17.79
CA ALA A 2 -21.59 19.67 18.47
C ALA A 2 -20.43 19.23 17.57
N GLN A 3 -19.18 19.42 18.01
CA GLN A 3 -18.02 18.79 17.38
C GLN A 3 -18.16 17.28 17.58
N ALA A 4 -18.45 16.54 16.51
CA ALA A 4 -18.32 15.09 16.52
C ALA A 4 -16.87 14.75 16.89
N ALA A 5 -16.69 14.03 18.01
CA ALA A 5 -15.40 13.56 18.46
C ALA A 5 -14.71 12.82 17.32
N SER A 6 -13.46 13.20 17.00
CA SER A 6 -12.67 12.45 16.03
C SER A 6 -12.54 11.02 16.53
N PRO A 7 -12.83 9.99 15.70
CA PRO A 7 -12.57 8.62 16.10
C PRO A 7 -11.11 8.54 16.57
N GLY A 8 -10.86 7.99 17.76
CA GLY A 8 -9.52 7.86 18.35
C GLY A 8 -8.57 6.92 17.60
N PHE A 9 -8.90 6.58 16.35
CA PHE A 9 -8.16 5.63 15.52
C PHE A 9 -7.38 6.38 14.44
N PRO A 10 -6.09 6.05 14.24
CA PRO A 10 -5.33 6.48 13.08
C PRO A 10 -6.04 6.08 11.77
N THR A 11 -5.92 6.93 10.77
CA THR A 11 -6.26 6.59 9.38
C THR A 11 -5.01 6.24 8.59
N ALA A 12 -5.14 5.30 7.68
CA ALA A 12 -4.07 4.85 6.80
C ALA A 12 -4.53 4.91 5.34
N VAL A 13 -3.54 5.01 4.46
CA VAL A 13 -3.68 4.85 3.02
C VAL A 13 -2.81 3.69 2.56
N VAL A 14 -3.35 2.89 1.64
CA VAL A 14 -2.69 1.71 1.09
C VAL A 14 -2.88 1.68 -0.42
N ALA A 15 -1.83 1.31 -1.16
CA ALA A 15 -1.91 0.96 -2.56
C ALA A 15 -1.57 -0.53 -2.70
N TRP A 16 -2.54 -1.34 -3.13
CA TRP A 16 -2.32 -2.74 -3.49
C TRP A 16 -2.17 -2.84 -5.00
N VAL A 17 -1.10 -3.46 -5.49
CA VAL A 17 -0.81 -3.66 -6.91
C VAL A 17 -0.58 -5.13 -7.20
N ASP A 18 -1.18 -5.64 -8.27
CA ASP A 18 -1.15 -7.06 -8.66
C ASP A 18 -0.94 -7.22 -10.17
N LEU A 19 -0.11 -8.20 -10.56
CA LEU A 19 0.19 -8.50 -11.96
C LEU A 19 -0.93 -9.31 -12.62
N LEU A 20 -1.59 -8.72 -13.61
CA LEU A 20 -2.69 -9.39 -14.31
C LEU A 20 -2.19 -10.60 -15.10
N GLY A 21 -2.90 -11.71 -14.97
CA GLY A 21 -2.62 -12.94 -15.73
C GLY A 21 -1.38 -13.72 -15.29
N TYR A 22 -0.72 -13.35 -14.19
CA TYR A 22 0.42 -14.13 -13.66
C TYR A 22 0.01 -15.55 -13.27
N GLY A 23 -1.05 -15.70 -12.46
CA GLY A 23 -1.55 -17.02 -12.05
C GLY A 23 -1.94 -17.93 -13.21
N ALA A 24 -2.50 -17.37 -14.29
CA ALA A 24 -2.83 -18.13 -15.50
C ALA A 24 -1.59 -18.68 -16.22
N ALA A 25 -0.47 -17.94 -16.23
CA ALA A 25 0.78 -18.42 -16.82
C ALA A 25 1.39 -19.57 -16.01
N ILE A 26 1.36 -19.49 -14.67
CA ILE A 26 1.82 -20.58 -13.80
C ILE A 26 0.93 -21.82 -13.94
N ALA A 27 -0.39 -21.62 -14.04
CA ALA A 27 -1.34 -22.73 -14.25
C ALA A 27 -1.09 -23.46 -15.58
N ARG A 28 -0.86 -22.74 -16.69
CA ARG A 28 -0.51 -23.36 -17.98
C ARG A 28 0.83 -24.10 -17.96
N ALA A 29 1.78 -23.62 -17.16
CA ALA A 29 3.04 -24.32 -16.93
C ALA A 29 2.88 -25.57 -16.04
N GLY A 30 1.67 -25.93 -15.59
CA GLY A 30 1.44 -27.08 -14.72
C GLY A 30 2.15 -26.99 -13.38
N PHE A 31 2.45 -25.77 -12.91
CA PHE A 31 3.29 -25.51 -11.74
C PHE A 31 4.71 -26.10 -11.83
N ASP A 32 5.18 -26.45 -13.03
CA ASP A 32 6.54 -26.93 -13.25
C ASP A 32 7.50 -25.74 -13.48
N PRO A 33 8.45 -25.47 -12.56
CA PRO A 33 9.41 -24.38 -12.72
C PRO A 33 10.40 -24.59 -13.88
N ALA A 34 10.55 -25.82 -14.39
CA ALA A 34 11.39 -26.11 -15.55
C ALA A 34 10.70 -25.74 -16.87
N HIS A 35 9.37 -25.62 -16.88
CA HIS A 35 8.59 -25.31 -18.07
C HIS A 35 8.96 -23.92 -18.63
N PRO A 36 9.08 -23.74 -19.97
CA PRO A 36 9.41 -22.45 -20.57
C PRO A 36 8.50 -21.29 -20.15
N GLU A 37 7.18 -21.53 -20.03
CA GLU A 37 6.25 -20.50 -19.54
C GLU A 37 6.50 -20.10 -18.08
N ALA A 38 6.92 -21.05 -17.22
CA ALA A 38 7.27 -20.73 -15.84
C ALA A 38 8.54 -19.87 -15.78
N LYS A 39 9.53 -20.10 -16.65
CA LYS A 39 10.73 -19.25 -16.74
C LYS A 39 10.39 -17.82 -17.13
N LEU A 40 9.47 -17.63 -18.08
CA LEU A 40 8.96 -16.30 -18.45
C LEU A 40 8.23 -15.64 -17.28
N ALA A 41 7.33 -16.37 -16.60
CA ALA A 41 6.61 -15.87 -15.43
C ALA A 41 7.55 -15.49 -14.28
N ILE A 42 8.59 -16.28 -14.00
CA ILE A 42 9.61 -15.98 -12.99
C ILE A 42 10.42 -14.74 -13.38
N GLY A 43 10.77 -14.59 -14.66
CA GLY A 43 11.45 -13.39 -15.16
C GLY A 43 10.61 -12.13 -14.98
N ARG A 44 9.32 -12.21 -15.31
CA ARG A 44 8.32 -11.16 -15.09
C ARG A 44 8.21 -10.80 -13.60
N LEU A 45 8.11 -11.80 -12.73
CA LEU A 45 8.03 -11.63 -11.28
C LEU A 45 9.25 -10.90 -10.72
N ARG A 46 10.46 -11.33 -11.09
CA ARG A 46 11.71 -10.68 -10.65
C ARG A 46 11.80 -9.22 -11.10
N ARG A 47 11.32 -8.92 -12.31
CA ARG A 47 11.27 -7.55 -12.83
C ARG A 47 10.31 -6.69 -12.02
N PHE A 48 9.12 -7.21 -11.72
CA PHE A 48 8.14 -6.55 -10.86
C PHE A 48 8.72 -6.27 -9.46
N HIS A 49 9.34 -7.27 -8.82
CA HIS A 49 9.98 -7.11 -7.50
C HIS A 49 11.05 -6.03 -7.50
N ARG A 50 11.89 -5.99 -8.54
CA ARG A 50 12.92 -4.95 -8.70
C ARG A 50 12.29 -3.56 -8.82
N LEU A 51 11.26 -3.40 -9.67
CA LEU A 51 10.58 -2.11 -9.83
C LEU A 51 9.92 -1.64 -8.53
N VAL A 52 9.29 -2.55 -7.77
CA VAL A 52 8.74 -2.21 -6.46
C VAL A 52 9.85 -1.77 -5.50
N ALA A 53 10.99 -2.48 -5.46
CA ALA A 53 12.12 -2.11 -4.62
C ALA A 53 12.71 -0.73 -4.99
N GLU A 54 12.83 -0.42 -6.28
CA GLU A 54 13.32 0.89 -6.78
C GLU A 54 12.41 2.06 -6.38
N HIS A 55 11.11 1.83 -6.22
CA HIS A 55 10.13 2.85 -5.80
C HIS A 55 9.86 2.84 -4.28
N SER A 56 10.41 1.86 -3.55
CA SER A 56 10.26 1.78 -2.11
C SER A 56 11.14 2.82 -1.43
N LYS A 57 10.57 3.56 -0.48
CA LYS A 57 11.31 4.54 0.32
C LYS A 57 10.70 4.70 1.70
N ARG A 58 11.40 5.38 2.61
CA ARG A 58 10.95 5.56 3.99
C ARG A 58 9.53 6.12 4.12
N ALA A 59 9.14 7.04 3.24
CA ALA A 59 7.80 7.65 3.22
C ALA A 59 6.76 6.88 2.39
N PHE A 60 7.19 5.83 1.68
CA PHE A 60 6.37 4.97 0.84
C PHE A 60 6.90 3.51 0.96
N PRO A 61 6.83 2.92 2.16
CA PRO A 61 7.33 1.56 2.38
C PRO A 61 6.44 0.57 1.65
N THR A 62 7.07 -0.49 1.13
CA THR A 62 6.40 -1.55 0.36
C THR A 62 6.68 -2.92 0.95
N LEU A 63 5.69 -3.81 0.93
CA LEU A 63 5.85 -5.24 1.14
C LEU A 63 5.44 -5.96 -0.15
N VAL A 64 6.28 -6.89 -0.61
CA VAL A 64 6.03 -7.70 -1.80
C VAL A 64 5.67 -9.12 -1.38
N MET A 65 4.63 -9.69 -1.98
CA MET A 65 4.16 -11.05 -1.75
C MET A 65 3.76 -11.67 -3.08
N ASN A 66 4.58 -12.58 -3.59
CA ASN A 66 4.40 -13.17 -4.92
C ASN A 66 4.22 -12.09 -6.00
N ASP A 67 3.16 -12.17 -6.79
CA ASP A 67 2.78 -11.25 -7.87
C ASP A 67 2.08 -9.96 -7.39
N GLY A 68 1.84 -9.85 -6.09
CA GLY A 68 1.27 -8.68 -5.45
C GLY A 68 2.30 -7.88 -4.67
N ALA A 69 2.06 -6.57 -4.55
CA ALA A 69 2.77 -5.71 -3.62
C ALA A 69 1.82 -4.70 -2.96
N VAL A 70 2.14 -4.35 -1.72
CA VAL A 70 1.40 -3.35 -0.94
C VAL A 70 2.33 -2.22 -0.55
N ALA A 71 1.98 -0.99 -0.91
CA ALA A 71 2.55 0.22 -0.33
C ALA A 71 1.59 0.75 0.75
N TYR A 72 2.12 1.27 1.85
CA TYR A 72 1.28 1.70 2.98
C TYR A 72 1.84 2.91 3.71
N ARG A 73 0.96 3.74 4.27
CA ARG A 73 1.35 4.88 5.12
C ARG A 73 0.21 5.25 6.08
N ASP A 74 0.55 5.64 7.30
CA ASP A 74 -0.39 6.36 8.16
C ASP A 74 -0.56 7.79 7.63
N LEU A 75 -1.79 8.29 7.58
CA LEU A 75 -2.06 9.66 7.18
C LEU A 75 -1.74 10.62 8.31
N SER A 76 -1.20 11.80 7.97
CA SER A 76 -1.02 12.86 8.96
C SER A 76 -2.37 13.45 9.34
N PRO A 77 -2.71 13.61 10.63
CA PRO A 77 -4.01 14.13 11.05
C PRO A 77 -4.37 15.51 10.50
N GLY A 78 -3.39 16.37 10.21
CA GLY A 78 -3.62 17.77 9.81
C GLY A 78 -2.77 18.23 8.63
N ASP A 79 -2.14 17.29 7.92
CA ASP A 79 -1.27 17.61 6.79
C ASP A 79 -1.62 16.72 5.59
N ALA A 80 -2.22 17.33 4.56
CA ALA A 80 -2.64 16.65 3.35
C ALA A 80 -1.49 16.41 2.36
N SER A 81 -0.31 17.03 2.55
CA SER A 81 0.88 16.76 1.72
C SER A 81 1.28 15.29 1.81
N VAL A 82 1.14 14.68 3.00
CA VAL A 82 1.37 13.25 3.23
C VAL A 82 0.50 12.37 2.34
N THR A 83 -0.77 12.73 2.17
CA THR A 83 -1.69 12.03 1.27
C THR A 83 -1.28 12.27 -0.19
N ALA A 84 -1.00 13.52 -0.57
CA ALA A 84 -0.64 13.88 -1.95
C ALA A 84 0.65 13.19 -2.41
N ASP A 85 1.68 13.16 -1.56
CA ASP A 85 2.94 12.44 -1.77
C ASP A 85 2.69 10.96 -2.04
N PHE A 86 1.88 10.33 -1.17
CA PHE A 86 1.56 8.92 -1.31
C PHE A 86 0.86 8.62 -2.66
N LEU A 87 -0.06 9.49 -3.10
CA LEU A 87 -0.74 9.34 -4.39
C LEU A 87 0.23 9.46 -5.57
N ARG A 88 1.17 10.41 -5.52
CA ARG A 88 2.21 10.56 -6.55
C ARG A 88 3.12 9.34 -6.61
N ASP A 89 3.58 8.86 -5.46
CA ASP A 89 4.46 7.70 -5.38
C ASP A 89 3.78 6.42 -5.85
N ALA A 90 2.50 6.22 -5.47
CA ALA A 90 1.69 5.10 -5.94
C ALA A 90 1.51 5.13 -7.46
N TRP A 91 1.20 6.30 -8.03
CA TRP A 91 1.09 6.46 -9.47
C TRP A 91 2.41 6.13 -10.19
N ARG A 92 3.54 6.65 -9.69
CA ARG A 92 4.86 6.42 -10.30
C ARG A 92 5.21 4.94 -10.31
N LEU A 93 4.97 4.23 -9.20
CA LEU A 93 5.12 2.77 -9.15
C LEU A 93 4.22 2.09 -10.19
N PHE A 94 2.93 2.42 -10.22
CA PHE A 94 1.98 1.86 -11.19
C PHE A 94 2.42 2.07 -12.63
N ALA A 95 2.82 3.29 -12.98
CA ALA A 95 3.25 3.66 -14.32
C ALA A 95 4.54 2.93 -14.71
N ALA A 96 5.52 2.83 -13.80
CA ALA A 96 6.77 2.11 -14.05
C ALA A 96 6.53 0.61 -14.29
N VAL A 97 5.67 -0.02 -13.49
CA VAL A 97 5.29 -1.43 -13.67
C VAL A 97 4.59 -1.63 -15.01
N ASN A 98 3.58 -0.82 -15.33
CA ASN A 98 2.82 -0.97 -16.57
C ASN A 98 3.63 -0.65 -17.83
N ALA A 99 4.54 0.32 -17.77
CA ALA A 99 5.47 0.58 -18.88
C ALA A 99 6.40 -0.61 -19.13
N ALA A 100 6.88 -1.27 -18.06
CA ALA A 100 7.72 -2.45 -18.17
C ALA A 100 6.96 -3.65 -18.73
N GLU A 101 5.70 -3.85 -18.31
CA GLU A 101 4.83 -4.93 -18.77
C GLU A 101 4.42 -4.73 -20.24
N ALA A 102 4.04 -3.52 -20.64
CA ALA A 102 3.66 -3.20 -22.01
C ALA A 102 4.82 -3.45 -23.00
N ARG A 103 6.05 -3.10 -22.62
CA ARG A 103 7.26 -3.37 -23.42
C ARG A 103 7.48 -4.86 -23.69
N ASP A 104 7.07 -5.72 -22.76
CA ASP A 104 7.20 -7.18 -22.88
C ASP A 104 5.88 -7.83 -23.36
N ALA A 105 4.92 -7.03 -23.85
CA ALA A 105 3.59 -7.46 -24.31
C ALA A 105 2.75 -8.22 -23.26
N PHE A 106 2.96 -7.92 -21.98
CA PHE A 106 2.15 -8.47 -20.88
C PHE A 106 0.91 -7.59 -20.58
N PRO A 107 -0.14 -8.16 -19.93
CA PRO A 107 -1.38 -7.44 -19.68
C PRO A 107 -1.26 -6.20 -18.78
N GLY A 108 -0.14 -6.04 -18.06
CA GLY A 108 0.04 -4.96 -17.08
C GLY A 108 -0.32 -5.36 -15.66
N ALA A 109 -0.42 -4.35 -14.80
CA ALA A 109 -0.78 -4.49 -13.40
C ALA A 109 -2.01 -3.66 -13.08
N ARG A 110 -2.84 -4.15 -12.15
CA ARG A 110 -3.92 -3.36 -11.55
C ARG A 110 -3.46 -2.82 -10.22
N MET A 111 -3.78 -1.55 -9.93
CA MET A 111 -3.54 -0.97 -8.61
C MET A 111 -4.84 -0.44 -8.02
N VAL A 112 -5.08 -0.68 -6.73
CA VAL A 112 -6.18 -0.09 -5.96
C VAL A 112 -5.59 0.66 -4.77
N ILE A 113 -5.87 1.96 -4.70
CA ILE A 113 -5.51 2.86 -3.61
C ILE A 113 -6.73 3.06 -2.73
N ALA A 114 -6.65 2.68 -1.46
CA ALA A 114 -7.75 2.80 -0.50
C ALA A 114 -7.34 3.47 0.80
N ALA A 115 -8.31 4.12 1.44
CA ALA A 115 -8.16 4.67 2.79
C ALA A 115 -8.98 3.88 3.82
N GLY A 116 -8.55 3.88 5.07
CA GLY A 116 -9.28 3.17 6.12
C GLY A 116 -8.75 3.46 7.51
N PHE A 117 -9.50 3.03 8.52
CA PHE A 117 -9.00 3.04 9.89
C PHE A 117 -7.91 1.99 10.07
N ARG A 118 -7.02 2.24 11.04
CA ARG A 118 -6.03 1.27 11.48
C ARG A 118 -6.07 1.14 12.99
N MET A 119 -6.22 -0.08 13.49
CA MET A 119 -6.07 -0.34 14.92
C MET A 119 -4.60 -0.59 15.23
N LYS A 120 -4.02 0.20 16.13
CA LYS A 120 -2.73 -0.15 16.72
C LYS A 120 -2.98 -1.28 17.71
N GLY A 121 -2.59 -2.51 17.38
CA GLY A 121 -2.59 -3.63 18.32
C GLY A 121 -1.76 -3.30 19.58
N ARG A 122 -1.94 -4.03 20.69
CA ARG A 122 -1.15 -3.85 21.92
C ARG A 122 0.35 -4.03 21.60
N ARG A 123 1.03 -2.91 21.44
CA ARG A 123 2.43 -2.73 21.01
C ARG A 123 3.51 -3.22 21.99
N ALA A 124 3.13 -3.72 23.17
CA ALA A 124 4.08 -3.99 24.24
C ALA A 124 5.17 -5.03 23.89
N GLY A 125 4.88 -5.99 22.99
CA GLY A 125 5.86 -7.02 22.60
C GLY A 125 6.87 -6.56 21.54
N LEU A 126 6.41 -5.83 20.51
CA LEU A 126 7.25 -5.43 19.37
C LEU A 126 8.09 -4.17 19.67
N ASP A 127 7.53 -3.19 20.37
CA ASP A 127 8.26 -1.99 20.79
C ASP A 127 9.35 -2.36 21.82
N ALA A 128 9.13 -3.40 22.63
CA ALA A 128 10.13 -3.90 23.58
C ALA A 128 11.35 -4.50 22.86
N ASP A 129 11.18 -5.16 21.72
CA ASP A 129 12.30 -5.73 20.97
C ASP A 129 13.08 -4.66 20.20
N GLU A 130 12.42 -3.62 19.66
CA GLU A 130 13.12 -2.47 19.07
C GLU A 130 13.89 -1.67 20.13
N LEU A 131 13.29 -1.44 21.31
CA LEU A 131 13.96 -0.81 22.45
C LEU A 131 15.15 -1.64 22.96
N ARG A 132 15.01 -2.98 23.00
CA ARG A 132 16.11 -3.89 23.34
C ARG A 132 17.23 -3.86 22.30
N LEU A 133 16.90 -3.76 21.01
CA LEU A 133 17.87 -3.62 19.93
C LEU A 133 18.66 -2.31 20.06
N ARG A 134 17.96 -1.19 20.33
CA ARG A 134 18.60 0.12 20.57
C ARG A 134 19.49 0.09 21.81
N ALA A 135 19.01 -0.46 22.92
CA ALA A 135 19.81 -0.62 24.13
C ALA A 135 21.06 -1.49 23.91
N LEU A 136 20.99 -2.46 22.97
CA LEU A 136 22.12 -3.29 22.58
C LEU A 136 23.17 -2.49 21.79
N PHE A 137 22.74 -1.67 20.83
CA PHE A 137 23.62 -0.76 20.09
C PHE A 137 24.30 0.27 21.00
N GLU A 138 23.55 0.86 21.92
CA GLU A 138 24.08 1.80 22.93
C GLU A 138 25.11 1.12 23.86
N SER A 139 24.88 -0.15 24.21
CA SER A 139 25.80 -0.92 25.06
C SER A 139 27.11 -1.27 24.34
N VAL A 140 27.08 -1.50 23.02
CA VAL A 140 28.29 -1.68 22.21
C VAL A 140 29.05 -0.36 22.05
N GLN A 141 28.34 0.74 21.75
CA GLN A 141 28.95 2.07 21.61
C GLN A 141 29.59 2.54 22.92
N ALA A 142 29.00 2.20 24.06
CA ALA A 142 29.56 2.51 25.38
C ALA A 142 30.64 1.52 25.85
N GLY A 143 31.08 0.57 25.02
CA GLY A 143 32.11 -0.43 25.37
C GLY A 143 31.67 -1.43 26.45
N ARG A 144 30.38 -1.49 26.79
CA ARG A 144 29.81 -2.37 27.83
C ARG A 144 29.51 -3.78 27.33
N LEU A 145 29.49 -3.98 26.01
CA LEU A 145 29.37 -5.28 25.35
C LEU A 145 30.38 -5.36 24.21
N SER A 146 30.99 -6.54 24.03
CA SER A 146 31.75 -6.80 22.81
C SER A 146 30.81 -6.96 21.61
N VAL A 147 31.30 -6.67 20.41
CA VAL A 147 30.55 -6.84 19.16
C VAL A 147 30.05 -8.28 19.00
N GLU A 148 30.86 -9.27 19.39
CA GLU A 148 30.49 -10.68 19.33
C GLU A 148 29.37 -11.04 20.31
N GLN A 149 29.40 -10.52 21.54
CA GLN A 149 28.33 -10.69 22.53
C GLN A 149 27.03 -10.00 22.08
N ALA A 150 27.14 -8.86 21.43
CA ALA A 150 26.01 -8.17 20.84
C ALA A 150 25.38 -8.97 19.70
N LEU A 151 26.19 -9.53 18.79
CA LEU A 151 25.70 -10.39 17.70
C LEU A 151 25.00 -11.66 18.23
N GLN A 152 25.55 -12.32 19.25
CA GLN A 152 24.89 -13.47 19.89
C GLN A 152 23.56 -13.10 20.56
N ARG A 153 23.47 -11.94 21.20
CA ARG A 153 22.24 -11.46 21.87
C ARG A 153 21.19 -10.97 20.87
N ALA A 154 21.61 -10.28 19.81
CA ALA A 154 20.75 -9.87 18.70
C ALA A 154 20.17 -11.09 17.97
N GLY A 155 20.95 -12.16 17.77
CA GLY A 155 20.48 -13.41 17.17
C GLY A 155 19.39 -14.14 17.98
N ARG A 156 19.27 -13.86 19.29
CA ARG A 156 18.22 -14.39 20.17
C ARG A 156 16.98 -13.51 20.23
N LEU A 157 17.11 -12.23 19.88
CA LEU A 157 15.97 -11.34 19.65
C LEU A 157 15.41 -11.68 18.26
N ARG A 158 14.56 -12.71 18.18
CA ARG A 158 13.71 -12.87 17.01
C ARG A 158 12.74 -11.69 16.98
N SER A 159 13.12 -10.61 16.30
CA SER A 159 12.09 -9.67 15.82
C SER A 159 11.09 -10.51 15.03
N ALA A 160 9.80 -10.26 15.19
CA ALA A 160 8.79 -10.86 14.32
C ALA A 160 9.11 -10.47 12.87
N PHE A 161 9.89 -11.27 12.15
CA PHE A 161 10.32 -11.01 10.77
C PHE A 161 9.17 -11.23 9.77
N ASP A 162 8.08 -11.84 10.24
CA ASP A 162 6.89 -12.24 9.50
C ASP A 162 5.70 -11.29 9.69
N ILE A 163 5.78 -10.35 10.64
CA ILE A 163 4.69 -9.41 10.94
C ILE A 163 5.11 -8.01 10.51
N VAL A 164 4.40 -7.44 9.53
CA VAL A 164 4.49 -6.01 9.19
C VAL A 164 3.42 -5.25 9.99
N PRO A 165 3.77 -4.57 11.11
CA PRO A 165 2.76 -4.02 12.02
C PRO A 165 1.83 -2.97 11.40
N PRO A 166 2.28 -2.12 10.44
CA PRO A 166 1.39 -1.20 9.73
C PRO A 166 0.30 -1.88 8.88
N LEU A 167 0.45 -3.15 8.52
CA LEU A 167 -0.54 -3.90 7.75
C LEU A 167 -1.50 -4.72 8.63
N GLN A 168 -1.17 -4.90 9.91
CA GLN A 168 -2.04 -5.59 10.86
C GLN A 168 -3.21 -4.71 11.29
N ALA A 169 -4.43 -5.28 11.29
CA ALA A 169 -5.68 -4.56 11.57
C ALA A 169 -5.80 -3.24 10.78
N ASN A 170 -5.34 -3.27 9.53
CA ASN A 170 -5.40 -2.16 8.59
C ASN A 170 -6.59 -2.35 7.64
N PHE A 171 -7.65 -1.58 7.87
CA PHE A 171 -8.87 -1.66 7.08
C PHE A 171 -8.71 -1.01 5.69
N ALA A 172 -7.73 -0.13 5.51
CA ALA A 172 -7.36 0.37 4.19
C ALA A 172 -6.79 -0.77 3.33
N PHE A 173 -5.90 -1.58 3.91
CA PHE A 173 -5.33 -2.75 3.24
C PHE A 173 -6.41 -3.78 2.90
N THR A 174 -7.26 -4.13 3.87
CA THR A 174 -8.37 -5.07 3.63
C THR A 174 -9.26 -4.60 2.49
N LYS A 175 -9.61 -3.30 2.46
CA LYS A 175 -10.44 -2.74 1.38
C LYS A 175 -9.73 -2.79 0.03
N ALA A 176 -8.47 -2.37 -0.06
CA ALA A 176 -7.70 -2.38 -1.30
C ALA A 176 -7.57 -3.81 -1.86
N TYR A 177 -7.22 -4.77 -1.01
CA TYR A 177 -7.08 -6.17 -1.39
C TYR A 177 -8.41 -6.76 -1.90
N VAL A 178 -9.50 -6.61 -1.15
CA VAL A 178 -10.82 -7.15 -1.54
C VAL A 178 -11.35 -6.48 -2.81
N ALA A 179 -11.13 -5.17 -2.96
CA ALA A 179 -11.52 -4.45 -4.17
C ALA A 179 -10.72 -4.93 -5.39
N GLU A 180 -9.41 -5.10 -5.26
CA GLU A 180 -8.59 -5.65 -6.36
C GLU A 180 -9.06 -7.06 -6.75
N GLN A 181 -9.27 -7.95 -5.79
CA GLN A 181 -9.73 -9.32 -6.03
C GLN A 181 -11.09 -9.40 -6.73
N ALA A 182 -11.98 -8.42 -6.50
CA ALA A 182 -13.24 -8.35 -7.24
C ALA A 182 -13.01 -8.06 -8.75
N GLY A 183 -11.92 -7.37 -9.08
CA GLY A 183 -11.51 -7.06 -10.45
C GLY A 183 -12.63 -6.54 -11.34
N SER A 184 -12.70 -7.05 -12.57
CA SER A 184 -13.74 -6.65 -13.53
C SER A 184 -15.17 -6.96 -13.04
N ALA A 185 -15.37 -8.01 -12.23
CA ALA A 185 -16.68 -8.33 -11.67
C ALA A 185 -17.14 -7.28 -10.64
N GLY A 186 -16.19 -6.60 -9.99
CA GLY A 186 -16.45 -5.42 -9.15
C GLY A 186 -16.42 -4.08 -9.89
N GLY A 187 -16.33 -4.07 -11.23
CA GLY A 187 -16.17 -2.85 -12.02
C GLY A 187 -14.75 -2.28 -12.06
N LEU A 188 -13.78 -2.92 -11.41
CA LEU A 188 -12.38 -2.50 -11.36
C LEU A 188 -11.55 -3.28 -12.40
N GLY A 189 -11.90 -3.10 -13.68
CA GLY A 189 -11.33 -3.87 -14.79
C GLY A 189 -10.01 -3.33 -15.35
N GLY A 190 -9.20 -4.23 -15.91
CA GLY A 190 -7.99 -3.89 -16.66
C GLY A 190 -6.79 -3.43 -15.82
N ALA A 191 -5.70 -3.10 -16.52
CA ALA A 191 -4.45 -2.59 -15.96
C ALA A 191 -4.55 -1.09 -15.68
N ARG A 192 -5.34 -0.74 -14.66
CA ARG A 192 -5.63 0.63 -14.25
C ARG A 192 -5.27 0.87 -12.79
N CYS A 193 -5.04 2.13 -12.43
CA CYS A 193 -4.89 2.57 -11.06
C CYS A 193 -6.23 3.16 -10.57
N PHE A 194 -6.82 2.59 -9.54
CA PHE A 194 -8.12 3.01 -9.00
C PHE A 194 -7.93 3.71 -7.66
N LEU A 195 -8.48 4.92 -7.53
CA LEU A 195 -8.34 5.77 -6.36
C LEU A 195 -9.64 5.85 -5.55
N ASP A 196 -9.59 5.50 -4.26
CA ASP A 196 -10.69 5.71 -3.32
C ASP A 196 -10.95 7.22 -3.14
N LEU A 197 -12.13 7.66 -3.57
CA LEU A 197 -12.53 9.07 -3.54
C LEU A 197 -12.72 9.60 -2.12
N THR A 198 -12.66 8.74 -1.10
CA THR A 198 -12.61 9.16 0.31
C THR A 198 -11.34 9.97 0.63
N LEU A 199 -10.26 9.81 -0.13
CA LEU A 199 -9.02 10.59 0.00
C LEU A 199 -9.14 12.04 -0.48
N LEU A 200 -10.26 12.39 -1.10
CA LEU A 200 -10.46 13.64 -1.81
C LEU A 200 -11.71 14.36 -1.31
N GLY A 201 -11.62 15.69 -1.23
CA GLY A 201 -12.70 16.62 -0.94
C GLY A 201 -13.54 16.92 -2.17
N ARG A 202 -14.11 18.13 -2.22
CA ARG A 202 -14.94 18.57 -3.34
C ARG A 202 -14.11 18.93 -4.58
N SER A 203 -13.03 19.69 -4.40
CA SER A 203 -12.09 20.00 -5.49
C SER A 203 -11.35 18.72 -5.91
N ARG A 204 -11.13 18.59 -7.23
CA ARG A 204 -10.38 17.51 -7.88
C ARG A 204 -9.23 18.08 -8.70
N ASP A 205 -8.81 19.31 -8.42
CA ASP A 205 -7.84 20.02 -9.25
C ASP A 205 -6.49 19.29 -9.23
N GLY A 206 -5.85 19.19 -10.40
CA GLY A 206 -4.62 18.42 -10.57
C GLY A 206 -4.81 16.91 -10.62
N LEU A 207 -6.04 16.41 -10.73
CA LEU A 207 -6.33 14.99 -10.93
C LEU A 207 -7.02 14.77 -12.28
N ASP A 208 -6.52 13.82 -13.05
CA ASP A 208 -7.21 13.26 -14.21
C ASP A 208 -7.89 11.95 -13.78
N LEU A 209 -9.19 12.01 -13.54
CA LEU A 209 -10.00 10.90 -13.07
C LEU A 209 -10.98 10.43 -14.14
N GLY A 210 -11.11 9.11 -14.29
CA GLY A 210 -12.18 8.48 -15.05
C GLY A 210 -13.53 8.52 -14.33
N GLU A 211 -14.50 7.78 -14.88
CA GLU A 211 -15.84 7.65 -14.30
C GLU A 211 -15.79 7.07 -12.88
N THR A 212 -16.67 7.61 -12.02
CA THR A 212 -16.81 7.12 -10.64
C THR A 212 -17.51 5.76 -10.62
N ILE A 213 -16.90 4.82 -9.92
CA ILE A 213 -17.35 3.44 -9.76
C ILE A 213 -17.85 3.29 -8.32
N THR A 214 -19.15 3.06 -8.17
CA THR A 214 -19.73 2.69 -6.87
C THR A 214 -19.45 1.21 -6.62
N TRP A 215 -18.49 0.92 -5.75
CA TRP A 215 -18.04 -0.43 -5.45
C TRP A 215 -18.62 -0.93 -4.12
N ARG A 216 -19.04 -2.20 -4.09
CA ARG A 216 -19.57 -2.87 -2.90
C ARG A 216 -19.10 -4.31 -2.83
N HIS A 217 -18.85 -4.80 -1.62
CA HIS A 217 -18.61 -6.21 -1.32
C HIS A 217 -19.62 -6.70 -0.28
N PRO A 218 -20.78 -7.27 -0.71
CA PRO A 218 -21.91 -7.56 0.17
C PRO A 218 -21.57 -8.44 1.38
N LYS A 219 -20.79 -9.50 1.17
CA LYS A 219 -20.43 -10.46 2.23
C LYS A 219 -19.63 -9.86 3.38
N LEU A 220 -18.85 -8.81 3.10
CA LEU A 220 -18.01 -8.14 4.11
C LEU A 220 -18.57 -6.76 4.51
N GLY A 221 -19.72 -6.37 3.94
CA GLY A 221 -20.30 -5.05 4.17
C GLY A 221 -19.41 -3.88 3.73
N LEU A 222 -18.44 -4.09 2.84
CA LEU A 222 -17.55 -3.02 2.39
C LEU A 222 -18.20 -2.23 1.26
N ALA A 223 -18.03 -0.91 1.27
CA ALA A 223 -18.44 -0.04 0.19
C ALA A 223 -17.43 1.11 0.01
N ALA A 224 -17.26 1.55 -1.23
CA ALA A 224 -16.41 2.68 -1.58
C ALA A 224 -16.83 3.28 -2.92
N GLU A 225 -16.33 4.48 -3.19
CA GLU A 225 -16.38 5.07 -4.52
C GLU A 225 -14.94 5.13 -5.02
N PHE A 226 -14.67 4.51 -6.15
CA PHE A 226 -13.38 4.56 -6.80
C PHE A 226 -13.47 5.37 -8.10
N ALA A 227 -12.37 5.92 -8.58
CA ALA A 227 -12.25 6.34 -9.97
C ALA A 227 -10.89 5.91 -10.52
N PRO A 228 -10.78 5.55 -11.81
CA PRO A 228 -9.50 5.40 -12.46
C PRO A 228 -8.70 6.72 -12.38
N LEU A 229 -7.44 6.65 -11.99
CA LEU A 229 -6.47 7.73 -12.17
C LEU A 229 -5.80 7.51 -13.53
N ASN A 230 -5.83 8.52 -14.40
CA ASN A 230 -5.35 8.38 -15.79
C ASN A 230 -3.97 9.02 -16.03
N ALA A 231 -3.55 9.93 -15.15
CA ALA A 231 -2.28 10.64 -15.25
C ALA A 231 -1.64 10.83 -13.87
N GLU A 232 -0.37 11.26 -13.87
CA GLU A 232 0.31 11.57 -12.62
C GLU A 232 -0.43 12.69 -11.87
N PRO A 233 -0.79 12.48 -10.60
CA PRO A 233 -1.55 13.47 -9.87
C PRO A 233 -0.65 14.65 -9.50
N PHE A 234 -1.21 15.85 -9.58
CA PHE A 234 -0.63 17.09 -9.06
C PHE A 234 0.68 17.54 -9.72
N VAL A 235 0.88 17.19 -10.98
CA VAL A 235 2.00 17.70 -11.77
C VAL A 235 1.95 19.23 -11.83
N GLY A 236 3.07 19.89 -11.49
CA GLY A 236 3.19 21.35 -11.52
C GLY A 236 2.49 22.10 -10.38
N LEU A 237 1.88 21.39 -9.42
CA LEU A 237 1.30 22.00 -8.22
C LEU A 237 2.32 22.01 -7.06
N GLY A 238 2.25 23.04 -6.21
CA GLY A 238 3.10 23.22 -5.03
C GLY A 238 2.84 22.21 -3.90
N GLU A 239 3.25 22.55 -2.67
CA GLU A 239 3.40 21.59 -1.55
C GLU A 239 2.12 20.84 -1.12
N THR A 240 0.91 21.39 -1.32
CA THR A 240 -0.34 20.67 -1.04
C THR A 240 -1.44 21.04 -2.03
N PRO A 241 -1.86 20.12 -2.91
CA PRO A 241 -2.92 20.36 -3.88
C PRO A 241 -4.27 20.59 -3.18
N PRO A 242 -5.10 21.52 -3.68
CA PRO A 242 -6.43 21.73 -3.13
C PRO A 242 -7.27 20.46 -3.30
N GLY A 243 -8.14 20.20 -2.32
CA GLY A 243 -9.04 19.05 -2.37
C GLY A 243 -8.45 17.72 -1.90
N VAL A 244 -7.16 17.61 -1.60
CA VAL A 244 -6.63 16.42 -0.93
C VAL A 244 -6.99 16.44 0.56
N ARG A 245 -7.45 15.32 1.12
CA ARG A 245 -7.79 15.22 2.55
C ARG A 245 -6.60 14.78 3.39
N ASP A 246 -6.47 15.40 4.56
CA ASP A 246 -5.64 14.91 5.66
C ASP A 246 -6.31 13.73 6.39
N GLY A 247 -5.60 13.15 7.35
CA GLY A 247 -6.05 11.99 8.12
C GLY A 247 -7.33 12.25 8.92
N ARG A 248 -7.54 13.44 9.50
CA ARG A 248 -8.78 13.79 10.22
C ARG A 248 -9.97 13.90 9.27
N SER A 249 -9.76 14.50 8.11
CA SER A 249 -10.79 14.67 7.09
C SER A 249 -11.20 13.34 6.49
N VAL A 250 -10.23 12.44 6.25
CA VAL A 250 -10.50 11.04 5.88
C VAL A 250 -11.27 10.32 6.98
N ALA A 251 -10.88 10.46 8.25
CA ALA A 251 -11.57 9.82 9.37
C ALA A 251 -13.04 10.23 9.45
N ARG A 252 -13.33 11.53 9.30
CA ARG A 252 -14.70 12.05 9.26
C ARG A 252 -15.49 11.50 8.07
N ALA A 253 -14.88 11.44 6.90
CA ALA A 253 -15.52 10.92 5.69
C ALA A 253 -15.84 9.42 5.80
N LEU A 254 -14.95 8.63 6.42
CA LEU A 254 -15.18 7.22 6.70
C LEU A 254 -16.31 7.02 7.73
N ALA A 255 -16.32 7.82 8.80
CA ALA A 255 -17.35 7.74 9.85
C ALA A 255 -18.75 8.14 9.36
N ALA A 256 -18.85 9.05 8.39
CA ALA A 256 -20.13 9.44 7.80
C ALA A 256 -20.74 8.39 6.86
N LYS A 257 -19.96 7.38 6.45
CA LYS A 257 -20.38 6.28 5.57
C LYS A 257 -20.69 4.98 6.32
N ALA A 258 -20.39 4.93 7.63
CA ALA A 258 -20.66 3.80 8.52
C ALA A 258 -22.09 3.89 9.08
#